data_AF-A0ABD5SZW1-F1
#
_entry.id   AF-A0ABD5SZW1-F1
#
_cell.length_a   1.000
_cell.length_b   1.000
_cell.length_c   1.000
_cell.angle_alpha   90.00
_cell.angle_beta   90.00
_cell.angle_gamma   90.00
#
_symmetry.space_group_name_H-M   'P 1'
#
loop_
_entity.id
_entity.type
_entity.pdbx_description
1 polymer ?
#
loop_
_entity_poly.entity_id
_entity_poly.type
_entity_poly.pdbx_seq_one_letter_code
_entity_poly.pdbx_strand_id
1 'polypeptide(L)' 'MLTKDLLRVSRAGGGYHPQFADREHRPLAARVIGTYQGHVGEPRATLENALTALEREAEDFKLARGL' A
#
# COMPACT_ATOMS: atom_id res chain seq x y z
N MET A 1 -6.04 -0.03 -11.98
CA MET A 1 -5.60 1.39 -12.03
C MET A 1 -5.93 2.03 -10.68
N LEU A 2 -5.01 2.83 -10.12
CA LEU A 2 -5.21 3.49 -8.82
C LEU A 2 -6.27 4.60 -8.91
N THR A 3 -7.06 4.77 -7.84
CA THR A 3 -8.08 5.81 -7.75
C THR A 3 -7.50 7.11 -7.19
N LYS A 4 -8.24 8.21 -7.36
CA LYS A 4 -7.86 9.54 -6.85
C LYS A 4 -7.60 9.55 -5.34
N ASP A 5 -8.31 8.71 -4.58
CA ASP A 5 -8.19 8.66 -3.12
C ASP A 5 -6.82 8.14 -2.66
N LEU A 6 -6.12 7.39 -3.52
CA LEU A 6 -4.79 6.85 -3.27
C LEU A 6 -3.66 7.73 -3.84
N LEU A 7 -3.97 8.95 -4.29
CA LEU A 7 -2.98 9.84 -4.86
C LEU A 7 -1.90 10.23 -3.83
N ARG A 8 -0.65 9.88 -4.13
CA ARG A 8 0.55 10.31 -3.40
C ARG A 8 1.22 11.49 -4.12
N VAL A 9 0.90 12.71 -3.69
CA VAL A 9 1.45 13.95 -4.25
C VAL A 9 1.77 14.93 -3.14
N SER A 10 2.88 15.66 -3.28
CA SER A 10 3.10 16.90 -2.56
C SER A 10 2.55 18.08 -3.34
N ARG A 11 1.90 19.02 -2.64
CA ARG A 11 1.46 20.32 -3.19
C ARG A 11 2.28 21.50 -2.71
N ALA A 12 3.39 21.24 -2.01
CA ALA A 12 4.30 22.29 -1.60
C ALA A 12 4.78 23.08 -2.85
N GLY A 13 4.76 24.40 -2.77
CA GLY A 13 5.18 25.27 -3.88
C GLY A 13 4.16 25.46 -5.01
N GLY A 14 2.90 25.05 -4.85
CA GLY A 14 1.81 25.37 -5.79
C GLY A 14 1.69 24.45 -7.02
N GLY A 15 2.49 23.39 -7.10
CA GLY A 15 2.44 22.36 -8.15
C GLY A 15 1.94 21.01 -7.65
N TYR A 16 1.83 20.03 -8.57
CA TYR A 16 1.65 18.62 -8.22
C TYR A 16 2.97 17.89 -8.38
N HIS A 17 3.52 17.39 -7.28
CA HIS A 17 4.77 16.65 -7.27
C HIS A 17 4.48 15.21 -6.84
N PRO A 18 4.40 14.25 -7.78
CA PRO A 18 4.20 12.83 -7.44
C PRO A 18 5.28 12.31 -6.49
N GLN A 19 4.84 11.59 -5.47
CA GLN A 19 5.73 10.90 -4.54
C GLN A 19 5.81 9.44 -4.98
N PHE A 20 6.80 9.15 -5.83
CA PHE A 20 7.04 7.81 -6.33
C PHE A 20 7.52 6.87 -5.23
N ALA A 21 7.27 5.57 -5.40
CA ALA A 21 7.92 4.55 -4.58
C ALA A 21 9.36 4.34 -5.04
N ASP A 22 10.23 3.96 -4.11
CA ASP A 22 11.64 3.69 -4.34
C ASP A 22 12.10 2.42 -3.62
N ARG A 23 13.42 2.25 -3.42
CA ARG A 23 13.97 1.05 -2.78
C ARG A 23 13.71 0.96 -1.28
N GLU A 24 13.50 2.06 -0.59
CA GLU A 24 13.24 2.07 0.86
C GLU A 24 11.89 1.40 1.19
N HIS A 25 10.98 1.40 0.21
CA HIS A 25 9.64 0.84 0.31
C HIS A 25 9.59 -0.69 0.08
N ARG A 26 10.71 -1.32 -0.27
CA ARG A 26 10.78 -2.78 -0.53
C ARG A 26 10.30 -3.65 0.63
N PRO A 27 10.63 -3.37 1.91
CA PRO A 27 10.13 -4.18 3.02
C PRO A 27 8.59 -4.18 3.07
N LEU A 28 7.94 -3.05 2.83
CA LEU A 28 6.48 -2.97 2.77
C LEU A 28 5.91 -3.80 1.61
N ALA A 29 6.49 -3.66 0.41
CA ALA A 29 6.08 -4.45 -0.75
C ALA A 29 6.24 -5.97 -0.53
N ALA A 30 7.35 -6.38 0.09
CA ALA A 30 7.60 -7.78 0.43
C ALA A 30 6.55 -8.32 1.41
N ARG A 31 6.15 -7.51 2.41
CA ARG A 31 5.08 -7.87 3.34
C ARG A 31 3.74 -8.03 2.62
N VAL A 32 3.36 -7.11 1.74
CA VAL A 32 2.11 -7.20 0.97
C VAL A 32 2.08 -8.48 0.13
N ILE A 33 3.15 -8.75 -0.62
CA ILE A 33 3.27 -9.97 -1.44
C ILE A 33 3.18 -11.22 -0.54
N GLY A 34 3.89 -11.23 0.58
CA GLY A 34 3.86 -12.33 1.55
C GLY A 34 2.46 -12.55 2.14
N THR A 35 1.70 -11.48 2.40
CA THR A 35 0.30 -11.58 2.85
C THR A 35 -0.57 -12.28 1.80
N TYR A 36 -0.48 -11.90 0.52
CA TYR A 36 -1.22 -12.62 -0.53
C TYR A 36 -0.81 -14.09 -0.64
N GLN A 37 0.49 -14.37 -0.62
CA GLN A 37 1.02 -15.74 -0.71
C GLN A 37 0.55 -16.62 0.46
N GLY A 38 0.53 -16.07 1.68
CA GLY A 38 0.11 -16.79 2.89
C GLY A 38 -1.39 -17.06 3.00
N HIS A 39 -2.22 -16.47 2.14
CA HIS A 39 -3.68 -16.59 2.18
C HIS A 39 -4.26 -17.27 0.91
N VAL A 40 -3.43 -17.96 0.13
CA VAL A 40 -3.93 -18.74 -1.01
C VAL A 40 -4.83 -19.88 -0.50
N GLY A 41 -6.06 -19.92 -1.00
CA GLY A 41 -7.07 -20.91 -0.58
C GLY A 41 -7.91 -20.47 0.62
N GLU A 42 -7.54 -19.37 1.29
CA GLU A 42 -8.34 -18.79 2.38
C GLU A 42 -9.52 -17.98 1.85
N PRO A 43 -10.60 -17.82 2.65
CA PRO A 43 -11.66 -16.89 2.32
C PRO A 43 -11.12 -15.48 2.10
N ARG A 44 -11.67 -14.79 1.10
CA ARG A 44 -11.29 -13.41 0.77
C ARG A 44 -11.31 -12.47 1.99
N ALA A 45 -12.29 -12.62 2.88
CA ALA A 45 -12.41 -11.81 4.08
C ALA A 45 -11.19 -11.94 5.02
N THR A 46 -10.56 -13.11 5.09
CA THR A 46 -9.35 -13.34 5.90
C THR A 46 -8.17 -12.54 5.35
N LEU A 47 -7.98 -12.58 4.02
CA LEU A 47 -6.98 -11.77 3.33
C LEU A 47 -7.23 -10.26 3.53
N GLU A 48 -8.48 -9.80 3.38
CA GLU A 48 -8.84 -8.39 3.57
C GLU A 48 -8.57 -7.90 4.99
N ASN A 49 -8.83 -8.73 6.00
CA ASN A 49 -8.49 -8.44 7.39
C ASN A 49 -6.98 -8.32 7.59
N ALA A 50 -6.19 -9.23 7.01
CA ALA A 50 -4.73 -9.19 7.10
C ALA A 50 -4.14 -7.96 6.40
N LEU A 51 -4.65 -7.59 5.23
CA LEU A 51 -4.24 -6.37 4.52
C LEU A 51 -4.63 -5.10 5.30
N THR A 52 -5.81 -5.10 5.93
CA THR A 52 -6.24 -3.98 6.80
C THR A 52 -5.33 -3.83 8.03
N ALA A 53 -4.87 -4.94 8.62
CA ALA A 53 -3.90 -4.89 9.71
C ALA A 53 -2.55 -4.33 9.24
N LEU A 54 -2.05 -4.81 8.09
CA LEU A 54 -0.81 -4.31 7.48
C LEU A 54 -0.88 -2.81 7.18
N GLU A 55 -2.00 -2.32 6.63
CA GLU A 55 -2.21 -0.90 6.36
C GLU A 55 -2.11 -0.05 7.64
N ARG A 56 -2.69 -0.50 8.76
CA ARG A 56 -2.64 0.23 10.04
C ARG A 56 -1.24 0.35 10.61
N GLU A 57 -0.34 -0.55 10.25
CA GLU A 57 1.06 -0.54 10.67
C GLU A 57 1.96 0.24 9.70
N ALA A 58 1.48 0.54 8.50
CA ALA A 58 2.27 1.26 7.49
C ALA A 58 2.29 2.77 7.81
N GLU A 59 3.46 3.39 7.69
CA GLU A 59 3.62 4.83 7.85
C GLU A 59 2.88 5.63 6.76
N ASP A 60 2.71 5.03 5.59
CA ASP A 60 1.97 5.58 4.45
C ASP A 60 0.88 4.60 3.97
N PHE A 61 -0.35 4.82 4.43
CA PHE A 61 -1.49 3.97 4.07
C PHE A 61 -1.80 3.99 2.57
N LYS A 62 -1.50 5.09 1.86
CA LYS A 62 -1.76 5.19 0.42
C LYS A 62 -0.78 4.34 -0.36
N LEU A 63 0.46 4.27 0.10
CA LEU A 63 1.44 3.35 -0.46
C LEU A 63 1.05 1.90 -0.18
N ALA A 64 0.64 1.57 1.05
CA ALA A 64 0.21 0.21 1.39
C ALA A 64 -0.98 -0.27 0.53
N ARG A 65 -2.00 0.58 0.33
CA ARG A 65 -3.14 0.28 -0.56
C ARG A 65 -2.81 0.33 -2.06
N GLY A 66 -1.70 0.97 -2.42
CA GLY A 66 -1.29 1.19 -3.81
C GLY A 66 -0.41 0.08 -4.39
N LEU A 67 0.16 -0.76 -3.53
CA LEU A 67 0.96 -1.94 -3.86
C LEU A 67 0.06 -3.16 -4.11
#